data_AF-A0AAF0L443-F1
#
_entry.id   AF-A0AAF0L443-F1
#
_cell.length_a   1.000
_cell.length_b   1.000
_cell.length_c   1.000
_cell.angle_alpha   90.00
_cell.angle_beta   90.00
_cell.angle_gamma   90.00
#
_symmetry.space_group_name_H-M   'P 1'
#
loop_
_entity.id
_entity.type
_entity.pdbx_description
1 polymer ?
#
loop_
_entity_poly.entity_id
_entity_poly.type
_entity_poly.pdbx_seq_one_letter_code
_entity_poly.pdbx_strand_id
1 'polypeptide(L)'
;MAEPVDAWWRRRQWSRGVPVPYAVGEFRAEWASWPVLVRQYHPEWNAGVVLTQVPPAADVLLTWECDVGHVFIATPSEQRSRPGRERRRSVWCPECAMLAQPQRWPVLPEDWPAGVPVPQRAVRTTGRQTLPAAPARGGARAAAAVASAAGASGAAGLPSGAVASTRRGSGRSPRVRGARTTAARTICPKTPRLPSGESFVSRCAPVPASAVEAELRAALRERLDLTFDHTAIRLDRPFHEHVEVWPDIVLPELRVAIEYDSTGRHGLEHVGSREESDRRKDRATRAVGWEVVRIRTGRLPALGPWDLQVSGVSGRTVDRLVDVLREIRGPLFVDAYAR
;
A
#
# COMPACT_ATOMS: atom_id res chain seq x y z
N MET A 1 9.15 22.83 40.65
CA MET A 1 7.98 22.29 39.93
C MET A 1 8.05 22.79 38.51
N ALA A 2 7.83 21.91 37.53
CA ALA A 2 7.79 22.31 36.13
C ALA A 2 6.60 23.26 35.91
N GLU A 3 6.83 24.33 35.16
CA GLU A 3 5.82 25.36 34.89
C GLU A 3 5.71 25.59 33.36
N PRO A 4 4.56 26.11 32.87
CA PRO A 4 4.42 26.47 31.46
C PRO A 4 5.48 27.50 31.02
N VAL A 5 5.91 27.42 29.76
CA VAL A 5 6.97 28.28 29.19
C VAL A 5 6.77 29.78 29.44
N ASP A 6 5.53 30.29 29.38
CA ASP A 6 5.21 31.69 29.66
C ASP A 6 5.45 32.11 31.11
N ALA A 7 5.12 31.24 32.07
CA ALA A 7 5.35 31.48 33.48
C ALA A 7 6.84 31.41 33.79
N TRP A 8 7.52 30.41 33.22
CA TRP A 8 8.96 30.24 33.33
C TRP A 8 9.73 31.46 32.81
N TRP A 9 9.40 31.93 31.61
CA TRP A 9 10.07 33.07 31.00
C TRP A 9 9.89 34.35 31.82
N ARG A 10 8.66 34.65 32.27
CA ARG A 10 8.37 35.80 33.15
C ARG A 10 9.11 35.74 34.47
N ARG A 11 9.17 34.57 35.09
CA ARG A 11 9.94 34.37 36.34
C ARG A 11 11.44 34.64 36.10
N ARG A 12 11.98 34.20 34.96
CA ARG A 12 13.39 34.45 34.61
C ARG A 12 13.66 35.93 34.35
N GLN A 13 12.76 36.63 33.65
CA GLN A 13 12.82 38.10 33.46
C GLN A 13 12.86 38.83 34.79
N TRP A 14 11.96 38.49 35.72
CA TRP A 14 11.94 39.08 37.06
C TRP A 14 13.24 38.78 37.83
N SER A 15 13.68 37.52 37.84
CA SER A 15 14.87 37.11 38.60
C SER A 15 16.18 37.71 38.10
N ARG A 16 16.32 37.92 36.78
CA ARG A 16 17.53 38.48 36.16
C ARG A 16 17.44 40.00 35.93
N GLY A 17 16.28 40.62 36.13
CA GLY A 17 16.07 42.04 35.93
C GLY A 17 16.20 42.50 34.48
N VAL A 18 16.06 41.61 33.50
CA VAL A 18 16.23 41.90 32.07
C VAL A 18 15.06 41.34 31.25
N PRO A 19 14.65 42.00 30.15
CA PRO A 19 13.55 41.54 29.31
C PRO A 19 13.88 40.27 28.51
N VAL A 20 15.16 40.00 28.23
CA VAL A 20 15.62 38.78 27.57
C VAL A 20 16.62 38.09 28.52
N PRO A 21 16.16 37.13 29.35
CA PRO A 21 16.98 36.51 30.39
C PRO A 21 18.15 35.70 29.85
N TYR A 22 17.98 35.13 28.66
CA TYR A 22 18.95 34.28 27.97
C TYR A 22 19.05 34.68 26.50
N ALA A 23 20.27 34.84 25.99
CA ALA A 23 20.49 35.23 24.60
C ALA A 23 20.20 34.06 23.64
N VAL A 24 19.71 34.36 22.43
CA VAL A 24 19.55 33.33 21.39
C VAL A 24 20.91 32.70 21.10
N GLY A 25 21.01 31.38 21.32
CA GLY A 25 22.26 30.64 21.15
C GLY A 25 23.03 30.36 22.45
N GLU A 26 22.64 30.91 23.60
CA GLU A 26 23.36 30.74 24.88
C GLU A 26 23.61 29.27 25.23
N PHE A 27 22.60 28.40 25.05
CA PHE A 27 22.69 26.97 25.33
C PHE A 27 22.96 26.11 24.10
N ARG A 28 23.44 26.69 22.99
CA ARG A 28 23.66 25.96 21.72
C ARG A 28 24.60 24.76 21.90
N ALA A 29 25.69 24.93 22.64
CA ALA A 29 26.67 23.86 22.85
C ALA A 29 26.09 22.69 23.64
N GLU A 30 25.24 22.98 24.63
CA GLU A 30 24.61 21.95 25.46
C GLU A 30 23.59 21.15 24.64
N TRP A 31 22.81 21.82 23.79
CA TRP A 31 21.87 21.16 22.88
C TRP A 31 22.51 20.42 21.69
N ALA A 32 23.78 20.67 21.39
CA ALA A 32 24.46 20.09 20.23
C ALA A 32 24.51 18.56 20.25
N SER A 33 24.47 17.94 21.44
CA SER A 33 24.46 16.48 21.59
C SER A 33 23.10 15.83 21.29
N TRP A 34 22.03 16.63 21.14
CA TRP A 34 20.67 16.18 20.89
C TRP A 34 20.05 16.84 19.63
N PRO A 35 20.66 16.67 18.44
CA PRO A 35 20.18 17.31 17.20
C PRO A 35 18.77 16.88 16.79
N VAL A 36 18.31 15.71 17.25
CA VAL A 36 16.94 15.26 17.03
C VAL A 36 15.95 16.09 17.85
N LEU A 37 16.27 16.46 19.09
CA LEU A 37 15.39 17.31 19.91
C LEU A 37 15.22 18.71 19.34
N VAL A 38 16.27 19.23 18.72
CA VAL A 38 16.22 20.52 18.03
C VAL A 38 15.19 20.51 16.90
N ARG A 39 15.01 19.38 16.19
CA ARG A 39 14.01 19.26 15.11
C ARG A 39 12.57 19.13 15.61
N GLN A 40 12.39 18.68 16.85
CA GLN A 40 11.09 18.47 17.46
C GLN A 40 10.54 19.72 18.16
N TYR A 41 11.34 20.78 18.21
CA TYR A 41 11.01 21.99 18.93
C TYR A 41 10.56 23.10 17.99
N HIS A 42 9.41 23.69 18.32
CA HIS A 42 8.76 24.74 17.56
C HIS A 42 8.61 26.00 18.43
N PRO A 43 9.39 27.07 18.23
CA PRO A 43 9.26 28.32 19.00
C PRO A 43 7.84 28.90 18.97
N GLU A 44 7.13 28.76 17.84
CA GLU A 44 5.76 29.21 17.62
C GLU A 44 4.75 28.55 18.58
N TRP A 45 5.03 27.36 19.11
CA TRP A 45 4.18 26.67 20.09
C TRP A 45 4.67 26.86 21.53
N ASN A 46 5.78 27.56 21.71
CA ASN A 46 6.47 27.77 22.97
C ASN A 46 6.69 29.26 23.25
N ALA A 47 5.65 30.07 22.98
CA ALA A 47 5.63 31.52 23.22
C ALA A 47 6.76 32.33 22.55
N GLY A 48 7.29 31.82 21.44
CA GLY A 48 8.40 32.44 20.71
C GLY A 48 9.78 32.25 21.37
N VAL A 49 9.88 31.53 22.49
CA VAL A 49 11.15 31.21 23.12
C VAL A 49 11.91 30.21 22.24
N VAL A 50 13.16 30.50 21.89
CA VAL A 50 13.98 29.59 21.09
C VAL A 50 14.62 28.53 22.00
N LEU A 51 14.72 27.27 21.55
CA LEU A 51 15.28 26.18 22.36
C LEU A 51 16.67 26.49 22.93
N THR A 52 17.50 27.21 22.18
CA THR A 52 18.86 27.61 22.61
C THR A 52 18.87 28.69 23.69
N GLN A 53 17.72 29.21 24.11
CA GLN A 53 17.53 30.07 25.28
C GLN A 53 17.05 29.29 26.50
N VAL A 54 16.78 27.99 26.35
CA VAL A 54 16.33 27.11 27.43
C VAL A 54 17.49 26.21 27.86
N PRO A 55 17.93 26.26 29.14
CA PRO A 55 18.89 25.30 29.65
C PRO A 55 18.33 23.87 29.55
N PRO A 56 19.11 22.86 29.15
CA PRO A 56 18.65 21.47 29.17
C PRO A 56 18.18 21.02 30.57
N ALA A 57 18.78 21.51 31.65
CA ALA A 57 18.34 21.15 33.01
C ALA A 57 17.10 21.94 33.50
N ALA A 58 16.47 22.77 32.67
CA ALA A 58 15.36 23.61 33.12
C ALA A 58 14.08 22.80 33.39
N ASP A 59 13.46 23.07 34.54
CA ASP A 59 12.11 22.61 34.88
C ASP A 59 11.05 23.47 34.19
N VAL A 60 10.96 23.39 32.86
CA VAL A 60 9.98 24.11 32.04
C VAL A 60 9.21 23.13 31.18
N LEU A 61 7.90 23.26 31.12
CA LEU A 61 7.05 22.47 30.23
C LEU A 61 7.09 23.09 28.83
N LEU A 62 7.52 22.30 27.85
CA LEU A 62 7.61 22.68 26.45
C LEU A 62 6.74 21.76 25.60
N THR A 63 6.21 22.30 24.52
CA THR A 63 5.49 21.55 23.49
C THR A 63 6.48 21.05 22.45
N TRP A 64 6.42 19.75 22.15
CA TRP A 64 7.28 19.04 21.20
C TRP A 64 6.43 18.34 20.14
N GLU A 65 6.98 18.16 18.93
CA GLU A 65 6.44 17.31 17.88
C GLU A 65 7.46 16.22 17.51
N CYS A 66 7.08 14.95 17.58
CA CYS A 66 7.98 13.87 17.13
C CYS A 66 8.02 13.74 15.61
N ASP A 67 8.98 12.98 15.07
CA ASP A 67 9.13 12.77 13.61
C ASP A 67 7.90 12.10 12.93
N VAL A 68 6.96 11.55 13.70
CA VAL A 68 5.71 10.92 13.23
C VAL A 68 4.51 11.90 13.32
N GLY A 69 4.71 13.10 13.87
CA GLY A 69 3.69 14.15 13.99
C GLY A 69 2.88 14.14 15.30
N HIS A 70 3.29 13.36 16.30
CA HIS A 70 2.63 13.43 17.61
C HIS A 70 3.10 14.67 18.37
N VAL A 71 2.16 15.47 18.83
CA VAL A 71 2.39 16.66 19.66
C VAL A 71 2.17 16.32 21.13
N PHE A 72 3.15 16.63 21.99
CA PHE A 72 3.08 16.32 23.42
C PHE A 72 3.86 17.35 24.26
N ILE A 73 3.59 17.35 25.57
CA ILE A 73 4.20 18.28 26.53
C ILE A 73 5.18 17.53 27.40
N ALA A 74 6.40 18.05 27.53
CA ALA A 74 7.43 17.47 28.38
C ALA A 74 8.46 18.52 28.80
N THR A 75 9.11 18.28 29.93
CA THR A 75 10.32 19.03 30.29
C THR A 75 11.50 18.63 29.40
N PRO A 76 12.49 19.50 29.20
CA PRO A 76 13.77 19.15 28.60
C PRO A 76 14.36 17.85 29.16
N SER A 77 14.34 17.67 30.48
CA SER A 77 14.89 16.49 31.16
C SER A 77 14.10 15.22 30.86
N GLU A 78 12.77 15.28 30.88
CA GLU A 78 11.91 14.16 30.46
C GLU A 78 12.13 13.81 28.99
N GLN A 79 12.21 14.82 28.13
CA GLN A 79 12.39 14.63 26.69
C GLN A 79 13.74 14.02 26.33
N ARG A 80 14.78 14.33 27.10
CA ARG A 80 16.10 13.67 26.99
C ARG A 80 16.14 12.28 27.62
N SER A 81 15.25 12.00 28.56
CA SER A 81 15.26 10.74 29.30
C SER A 81 14.78 9.59 28.42
N ARG A 82 15.57 8.52 28.36
CA ARG A 82 15.19 7.29 27.67
C ARG A 82 14.46 6.35 28.64
N PRO A 83 13.23 5.90 28.35
CA PRO A 83 12.65 4.78 29.06
C PRO A 83 13.32 3.48 28.57
N GLY A 84 14.21 2.91 29.39
CA GLY A 84 14.67 1.51 29.26
C GLY A 84 15.87 1.23 28.34
N ARG A 85 16.23 -0.06 28.26
CA ARG A 85 17.35 -0.63 27.47
C ARG A 85 16.91 -1.20 26.10
N GLU A 86 15.68 -0.99 25.67
CA GLU A 86 15.14 -1.60 24.44
C GLU A 86 15.44 -0.77 23.18
N ARG A 87 15.68 -1.49 22.09
CA ARG A 87 16.21 -0.95 20.83
C ARG A 87 15.17 -0.10 20.10
N ARG A 88 15.39 1.21 20.05
CA ARG A 88 15.37 2.03 18.82
C ARG A 88 16.09 3.36 19.05
N ARG A 89 16.71 3.88 17.99
CA ARG A 89 17.47 5.14 17.97
C ARG A 89 16.59 6.40 17.90
N SER A 90 15.32 6.34 18.29
CA SER A 90 14.39 7.47 18.20
C SER A 90 14.14 8.05 19.59
N VAL A 91 14.15 9.38 19.62
CA VAL A 91 13.85 10.24 20.76
C VAL A 91 12.51 9.89 21.43
N TRP A 92 12.41 10.20 22.73
CA TRP A 92 11.23 9.94 23.53
C TRP A 92 9.98 10.70 23.02
N CYS A 93 8.88 9.97 22.91
CA CYS A 93 7.52 10.48 22.67
C CYS A 93 6.58 9.48 23.37
N PRO A 94 5.66 9.93 24.24
CA PRO A 94 4.83 9.02 25.04
C PRO A 94 3.96 8.09 24.18
N GLU A 95 3.41 8.63 23.10
CA GLU A 95 2.50 7.95 22.18
C GLU A 95 3.25 6.90 21.35
N CYS A 96 4.41 7.28 20.80
CA CYS A 96 5.30 6.34 20.13
C CYS A 96 5.81 5.27 21.09
N ALA A 97 6.09 5.62 22.35
CA ALA A 97 6.52 4.66 23.36
C ALA A 97 5.41 3.65 23.67
N MET A 98 4.15 4.08 23.80
CA MET A 98 3.00 3.18 23.97
C MET A 98 2.82 2.23 22.78
N LEU A 99 2.89 2.77 21.55
CA LEU A 99 2.77 1.97 20.33
C LEU A 99 3.93 1.00 20.12
N ALA A 100 5.11 1.34 20.65
CA ALA A 100 6.32 0.53 20.54
C ALA A 100 6.50 -0.49 21.67
N GLN A 101 5.65 -0.50 22.71
CA GLN A 101 5.74 -1.53 23.74
C GLN A 101 5.56 -2.89 23.07
N PRO A 102 6.56 -3.80 23.16
CA PRO A 102 6.41 -5.13 22.63
C PRO A 102 5.19 -5.73 23.33
N GLN A 103 4.17 -6.05 22.53
CA GLN A 103 3.09 -6.90 23.02
C GLN A 103 3.78 -8.14 23.59
N ARG A 104 3.66 -8.36 24.91
CA ARG A 104 4.20 -9.56 25.54
C ARG A 104 3.61 -10.71 24.75
N TRP A 105 4.44 -11.42 23.99
CA TRP A 105 3.99 -12.64 23.36
C TRP A 105 3.37 -13.49 24.47
N PRO A 106 2.16 -14.04 24.26
CA PRO A 106 1.54 -14.88 25.26
C PRO A 106 2.55 -15.96 25.66
N VAL A 107 2.64 -16.26 26.96
CA VAL A 107 3.40 -17.42 27.41
C VAL A 107 2.78 -18.61 26.70
N LEU A 108 3.57 -19.19 25.81
CA LEU A 108 3.15 -20.33 25.03
C LEU A 108 2.83 -21.46 26.02
N PRO A 109 1.64 -22.08 25.95
CA PRO A 109 1.32 -23.27 26.75
C PRO A 109 2.42 -24.33 26.65
N GLU A 110 2.59 -25.20 27.66
CA GLU A 110 3.63 -26.25 27.64
C GLU A 110 3.50 -27.21 26.44
N ASP A 111 2.29 -27.34 25.91
CA ASP A 111 1.96 -28.10 24.69
C ASP A 111 2.11 -27.29 23.40
N TRP A 112 2.57 -26.04 23.48
CA TRP A 112 2.84 -25.25 22.29
C TRP A 112 4.05 -25.82 21.54
N PRO A 113 3.94 -26.04 20.22
CA PRO A 113 4.95 -26.77 19.49
C PRO A 113 6.27 -25.98 19.42
N ALA A 114 7.38 -26.66 19.71
CA ALA A 114 8.74 -26.09 19.69
C ALA A 114 9.17 -25.54 18.32
N GLY A 115 8.41 -25.82 17.27
CA GLY A 115 8.54 -25.20 15.95
C GLY A 115 7.16 -24.86 15.40
N VAL A 116 7.10 -23.85 14.52
CA VAL A 116 5.87 -23.53 13.78
C VAL A 116 5.54 -24.74 12.91
N PRO A 117 4.41 -25.44 13.12
CA PRO A 117 4.04 -26.54 12.24
C PRO A 117 3.88 -25.98 10.84
N VAL A 118 4.51 -26.64 9.85
CA VAL A 118 4.29 -26.35 8.43
C VAL A 118 2.78 -26.27 8.21
N PRO A 119 2.23 -25.18 7.64
CA PRO A 119 0.79 -24.96 7.58
C PRO A 119 0.14 -26.20 6.98
N GLN A 120 -0.52 -26.98 7.84
CA GLN A 120 -1.18 -28.19 7.40
C GLN A 120 -2.31 -27.72 6.50
N ARG A 121 -2.17 -28.00 5.20
CA ARG A 121 -3.25 -27.84 4.24
C ARG A 121 -4.46 -28.53 4.87
N ALA A 122 -5.50 -27.77 5.20
CA ALA A 122 -6.74 -28.34 5.70
C ALA A 122 -7.20 -29.40 4.69
N VAL A 123 -6.94 -30.67 5.02
CA VAL A 123 -7.46 -31.79 4.27
C VAL A 123 -8.93 -31.76 4.59
N ARG A 124 -9.74 -31.29 3.65
CA ARG A 124 -11.18 -31.49 3.71
C ARG A 124 -11.37 -33.00 3.71
N THR A 125 -11.58 -33.57 4.88
CA THR A 125 -12.20 -34.90 5.01
C THR A 125 -13.47 -34.83 4.20
N THR A 126 -13.51 -35.69 3.18
CA THR A 126 -14.61 -35.86 2.26
C THR A 126 -15.93 -35.91 3.01
N GLY A 127 -16.86 -35.03 2.66
CA GLY A 127 -18.21 -35.03 3.23
C GLY A 127 -18.87 -33.67 3.10
N ARG A 128 -19.55 -33.44 1.98
CA ARG A 128 -20.44 -32.30 1.78
C ARG A 128 -21.61 -32.44 2.76
N GLN A 129 -21.49 -31.93 3.98
CA GLN A 129 -22.67 -31.63 4.79
C GLN A 129 -23.29 -30.36 4.22
N THR A 130 -24.19 -30.52 3.25
CA THR A 130 -25.10 -29.45 2.88
C THR A 130 -26.04 -29.22 4.07
N LEU A 131 -25.98 -28.03 4.66
CA LEU A 131 -27.08 -27.52 5.48
C LEU A 131 -28.39 -27.63 4.66
N PRO A 132 -29.52 -28.03 5.28
CA PRO A 132 -30.79 -28.15 4.58
C PRO A 132 -31.17 -26.79 3.97
N ALA A 133 -31.57 -26.83 2.69
CA ALA A 133 -31.98 -25.64 1.96
C ALA A 133 -33.17 -24.97 2.66
N ALA A 134 -33.07 -23.65 2.84
CA ALA A 134 -34.20 -22.84 3.29
C ALA A 134 -35.40 -23.04 2.34
N PRO A 135 -36.63 -23.18 2.86
CA PRO A 135 -37.79 -23.39 2.02
C PRO A 135 -37.99 -22.19 1.09
N ALA A 136 -38.13 -22.48 -0.20
CA ALA A 136 -38.51 -21.51 -1.21
C ALA A 136 -39.81 -20.82 -0.78
N ARG A 137 -39.83 -19.47 -0.80
CA ARG A 137 -41.06 -18.70 -0.68
C ARG A 137 -41.98 -19.09 -1.85
N GLY A 138 -42.92 -19.98 -1.57
CA GLY A 138 -43.94 -20.42 -2.50
C GLY A 138 -44.82 -19.26 -2.92
N GLY A 139 -45.16 -19.25 -4.21
CA GLY A 139 -46.27 -18.46 -4.71
C GLY A 139 -47.56 -18.92 -4.04
N ALA A 140 -48.18 -18.00 -3.30
CA ALA A 140 -49.53 -18.18 -2.82
C ALA A 140 -50.51 -17.87 -3.95
N ARG A 141 -51.02 -18.92 -4.60
CA ARG A 141 -52.38 -18.87 -5.15
C ARG A 141 -53.33 -18.79 -3.95
N ALA A 142 -53.96 -17.65 -3.75
CA ALA A 142 -55.11 -17.53 -2.85
C ALA A 142 -56.38 -17.56 -3.70
N ALA A 143 -57.14 -18.64 -3.55
CA ALA A 143 -58.55 -18.67 -3.86
C ALA A 143 -59.27 -17.74 -2.87
N ALA A 144 -60.16 -16.89 -3.36
CA ALA A 144 -61.21 -16.28 -2.55
C ALA A 144 -62.48 -16.21 -3.40
N ALA A 145 -63.52 -16.86 -2.89
CA ALA A 145 -64.85 -16.88 -3.44
C ALA A 145 -65.56 -15.53 -3.23
N VAL A 146 -66.53 -15.32 -4.11
CA VAL A 146 -67.62 -14.33 -4.14
C VAL A 146 -68.18 -13.85 -2.78
N ALA A 147 -68.40 -12.54 -2.67
CA ALA A 147 -69.69 -11.93 -2.28
C ALA A 147 -69.67 -10.38 -2.37
N SER A 148 -70.53 -9.88 -3.27
CA SER A 148 -71.39 -8.67 -3.30
C SER A 148 -71.15 -7.40 -2.46
N ALA A 149 -71.36 -6.26 -3.15
CA ALA A 149 -72.16 -5.07 -2.81
C ALA A 149 -71.37 -3.77 -3.13
N ALA A 150 -71.72 -3.07 -4.22
CA ALA A 150 -72.70 -1.97 -4.28
C ALA A 150 -72.16 -0.62 -3.78
N GLY A 151 -72.38 0.44 -4.56
CA GLY A 151 -72.43 1.81 -4.06
C GLY A 151 -71.45 2.79 -4.70
N ALA A 152 -72.00 3.68 -5.52
CA ALA A 152 -71.34 4.84 -6.12
C ALA A 152 -70.97 5.93 -5.08
N SER A 153 -70.09 6.86 -5.48
CA SER A 153 -70.31 8.33 -5.51
C SER A 153 -69.09 9.16 -5.04
N GLY A 154 -68.84 10.27 -5.74
CA GLY A 154 -68.18 11.49 -5.23
C GLY A 154 -66.69 11.61 -5.58
N ALA A 155 -66.24 12.33 -6.61
CA ALA A 155 -66.30 13.79 -6.89
C ALA A 155 -65.07 14.58 -6.37
N ALA A 156 -64.58 15.45 -7.26
CA ALA A 156 -63.63 16.57 -7.08
C ALA A 156 -62.15 16.21 -6.90
N GLY A 157 -61.18 16.80 -7.62
CA GLY A 157 -61.22 17.90 -8.58
C GLY A 157 -59.88 18.07 -9.32
N LEU A 158 -59.98 18.58 -10.55
CA LEU A 158 -58.93 19.27 -11.32
C LEU A 158 -58.64 20.64 -10.66
N PRO A 159 -57.48 21.32 -10.87
CA PRO A 159 -57.10 21.95 -12.15
C PRO A 159 -55.59 21.82 -12.48
N SER A 160 -55.19 21.60 -13.73
CA SER A 160 -55.02 22.56 -14.84
C SER A 160 -53.53 22.82 -15.10
N GLY A 161 -53.14 22.66 -16.38
CA GLY A 161 -51.77 22.82 -16.84
C GLY A 161 -51.55 22.17 -18.21
N ALA A 162 -52.27 22.68 -19.22
CA ALA A 162 -51.92 22.51 -20.63
C ALA A 162 -50.49 23.11 -20.87
N VAL A 163 -49.63 22.68 -21.78
CA VAL A 163 -49.82 22.45 -23.22
C VAL A 163 -48.65 21.65 -23.83
N ALA A 164 -49.01 20.77 -24.76
CA ALA A 164 -48.35 20.36 -26.02
C ALA A 164 -46.82 20.28 -26.15
N SER A 165 -46.34 19.11 -26.59
CA SER A 165 -45.69 19.03 -27.91
C SER A 165 -45.69 17.60 -28.45
N THR A 166 -46.51 17.39 -29.47
CA THR A 166 -46.48 16.23 -30.34
C THR A 166 -45.26 16.30 -31.25
N ARG A 167 -44.32 15.37 -31.09
CA ARG A 167 -43.48 14.92 -32.23
C ARG A 167 -43.60 13.42 -32.37
N ARG A 168 -44.32 13.03 -33.43
CA ARG A 168 -44.26 11.71 -34.03
C ARG A 168 -42.84 11.49 -34.55
N GLY A 169 -42.03 10.78 -33.78
CA GLY A 169 -40.78 10.18 -34.23
C GLY A 169 -41.06 8.77 -34.74
N SER A 170 -40.70 8.53 -35.99
CA SER A 170 -40.87 7.29 -36.73
C SER A 170 -40.36 6.05 -35.98
N GLY A 171 -41.13 4.98 -36.05
CA GLY A 171 -40.79 3.68 -35.50
C GLY A 171 -39.47 3.16 -36.06
N ARG A 172 -38.53 2.91 -35.16
CA ARG A 172 -37.45 1.95 -35.39
C ARG A 172 -37.33 1.11 -34.13
N SER A 173 -37.90 -0.10 -34.19
CA SER A 173 -37.67 -1.13 -33.18
C SER A 173 -36.16 -1.29 -32.98
N PRO A 174 -35.64 -1.22 -31.75
CA PRO A 174 -34.29 -1.65 -31.50
C PRO A 174 -34.29 -3.17 -31.71
N ARG A 175 -33.62 -3.61 -32.78
CA ARG A 175 -33.21 -5.01 -32.91
C ARG A 175 -32.43 -5.34 -31.64
N VAL A 176 -33.02 -6.15 -30.77
CA VAL A 176 -32.33 -6.83 -29.68
C VAL A 176 -31.26 -7.68 -30.35
N ARG A 177 -30.05 -7.14 -30.46
CA ARG A 177 -28.86 -7.93 -30.80
C ARG A 177 -28.74 -8.92 -29.65
N GLY A 178 -29.01 -10.19 -29.95
CA GLY A 178 -28.86 -11.28 -29.00
C GLY A 178 -27.55 -11.10 -28.25
N ALA A 179 -27.65 -10.91 -26.94
CA ALA A 179 -26.50 -10.93 -26.07
C ALA A 179 -25.84 -12.29 -26.27
N ARG A 180 -24.70 -12.32 -26.99
CA ARG A 180 -23.85 -13.51 -27.04
C ARG A 180 -23.55 -13.83 -25.58
N THR A 181 -24.11 -14.93 -25.09
CA THR A 181 -23.78 -15.51 -23.80
C THR A 181 -22.27 -15.70 -23.80
N THR A 182 -21.54 -14.81 -23.13
CA THR A 182 -20.11 -14.99 -22.91
C THR A 182 -19.96 -16.24 -22.07
N ALA A 183 -19.46 -17.32 -22.68
CA ALA A 183 -19.14 -18.55 -21.98
C ALA A 183 -18.40 -18.19 -20.69
N ALA A 184 -18.86 -18.72 -19.56
CA ALA A 184 -18.24 -18.45 -18.27
C ALA A 184 -16.75 -18.86 -18.36
N ARG A 185 -15.85 -17.88 -18.28
CA ARG A 185 -14.41 -18.12 -18.35
C ARG A 185 -13.99 -18.98 -17.17
N THR A 186 -13.51 -20.18 -17.45
CA THR A 186 -12.98 -21.08 -16.43
C THR A 186 -11.63 -20.57 -15.94
N ILE A 187 -11.52 -20.27 -14.64
CA ILE A 187 -10.26 -19.84 -14.02
C ILE A 187 -9.41 -21.07 -13.72
N CYS A 188 -8.11 -20.99 -14.00
CA CYS A 188 -7.15 -22.05 -13.74
C CYS A 188 -7.09 -22.40 -12.24
N PRO A 189 -7.37 -23.67 -11.84
CA PRO A 189 -7.42 -24.08 -10.44
C PRO A 189 -6.04 -24.33 -9.83
N LYS A 190 -4.96 -24.23 -10.62
CA LYS A 190 -3.58 -24.54 -10.21
C LYS A 190 -2.94 -23.43 -9.37
N THR A 191 -3.46 -22.21 -9.45
CA THR A 191 -3.00 -21.07 -8.65
C THR A 191 -3.28 -21.36 -7.17
N PRO A 192 -2.27 -21.36 -6.27
CA PRO A 192 -2.50 -21.55 -4.84
C PRO A 192 -3.35 -20.41 -4.25
N ARG A 193 -4.07 -20.71 -3.17
CA ARG A 193 -4.84 -19.70 -2.43
C ARG A 193 -3.90 -18.89 -1.55
N LEU A 194 -3.36 -17.83 -2.12
CA LEU A 194 -2.46 -16.88 -1.46
C LEU A 194 -3.15 -15.51 -1.28
N PRO A 195 -2.70 -14.68 -0.31
CA PRO A 195 -3.10 -13.28 -0.20
C PRO A 195 -2.83 -12.48 -1.48
N SER A 196 -3.59 -11.41 -1.69
CA SER A 196 -3.34 -10.50 -2.82
C SER A 196 -1.95 -9.89 -2.73
N GLY A 197 -1.24 -9.83 -3.86
CA GLY A 197 0.13 -9.33 -3.94
C GLY A 197 1.19 -10.29 -3.42
N GLU A 198 0.84 -11.48 -2.94
CA GLU A 198 1.82 -12.48 -2.54
C GLU A 198 2.58 -13.01 -3.76
N SER A 199 3.92 -13.09 -3.65
CA SER A 199 4.76 -13.69 -4.69
C SER A 199 5.07 -15.15 -4.37
N PHE A 200 5.21 -15.98 -5.40
CA PHE A 200 5.41 -17.42 -5.24
C PHE A 200 5.99 -18.06 -6.51
N VAL A 201 6.38 -19.33 -6.41
CA VAL A 201 6.75 -20.16 -7.55
C VAL A 201 5.49 -20.76 -8.17
N SER A 202 5.09 -20.28 -9.35
CA SER A 202 3.91 -20.80 -10.05
C SER A 202 4.21 -22.09 -10.81
N ARG A 203 3.24 -23.01 -10.80
CA ARG A 203 3.21 -24.22 -11.64
C ARG A 203 2.72 -23.95 -13.06
N CYS A 204 2.15 -22.77 -13.29
CA CYS A 204 1.61 -22.34 -14.58
C CYS A 204 2.47 -21.31 -15.27
N ALA A 205 3.44 -20.71 -14.57
CA ALA A 205 4.41 -19.82 -15.18
C ALA A 205 5.11 -20.54 -16.33
N PRO A 206 5.25 -19.89 -17.50
CA PRO A 206 6.05 -20.44 -18.58
C PRO A 206 7.49 -20.64 -18.11
N VAL A 207 8.15 -21.65 -18.67
CA VAL A 207 9.59 -21.84 -18.44
C VAL A 207 10.31 -20.59 -18.95
N PRO A 208 11.28 -20.01 -18.18
CA PRO A 208 12.03 -18.84 -18.62
C PRO A 208 12.56 -19.06 -20.04
N ALA A 209 12.14 -18.19 -20.96
CA ALA A 209 12.17 -18.50 -22.38
C ALA A 209 13.46 -18.02 -23.06
N SER A 210 14.22 -17.13 -22.41
CA SER A 210 15.35 -16.43 -23.02
C SER A 210 16.65 -16.53 -22.21
N ALA A 211 17.77 -16.81 -22.90
CA ALA A 211 19.11 -16.69 -22.32
C ALA A 211 19.36 -15.29 -21.73
N VAL A 212 18.77 -14.26 -22.34
CA VAL A 212 18.91 -12.87 -21.90
C VAL A 212 18.26 -12.62 -20.53
N GLU A 213 17.13 -13.27 -20.24
CA GLU A 213 16.51 -13.20 -18.90
C GLU A 213 17.39 -13.87 -17.85
N ALA A 214 18.04 -14.99 -18.20
CA ALA A 214 18.97 -15.68 -17.32
C ALA A 214 20.22 -14.84 -17.05
N GLU A 215 20.79 -14.20 -18.08
CA GLU A 215 21.92 -13.27 -17.96
C GLU A 215 21.56 -12.07 -17.06
N LEU A 216 20.39 -11.45 -17.28
CA LEU A 216 19.91 -10.35 -16.44
C LEU A 216 19.74 -10.78 -14.98
N ARG A 217 19.14 -11.96 -14.73
CA ARG A 217 18.98 -12.52 -13.39
C ARG A 217 20.34 -12.77 -12.73
N ALA A 218 21.31 -13.33 -13.45
CA ALA A 218 22.66 -13.56 -12.94
C ALA A 218 23.37 -12.24 -12.58
N ALA A 219 23.33 -11.25 -13.48
CA ALA A 219 23.98 -9.96 -13.24
C ALA A 219 23.34 -9.16 -12.09
N LEU A 220 22.03 -9.33 -11.84
CA LEU A 220 21.36 -8.79 -10.66
C LEU A 220 21.77 -9.51 -9.38
N ARG A 221 21.90 -10.85 -9.40
CA ARG A 221 22.38 -11.64 -8.25
C ARG A 221 23.80 -11.29 -7.84
N GLU A 222 24.65 -10.86 -8.79
CA GLU A 222 26.00 -10.38 -8.48
C GLU A 222 26.00 -9.05 -7.72
N ARG A 223 24.97 -8.22 -7.90
CA ARG A 223 24.87 -6.88 -7.27
C ARG A 223 23.98 -6.85 -6.03
N LEU A 224 22.97 -7.71 -5.97
CA LEU A 224 21.93 -7.68 -4.96
C LEU A 224 21.68 -9.07 -4.37
N ASP A 225 21.65 -9.15 -3.03
CA ASP A 225 21.29 -10.33 -2.27
C ASP A 225 19.78 -10.42 -2.04
N LEU A 226 19.04 -10.70 -3.11
CA LEU A 226 17.58 -10.79 -3.13
C LEU A 226 17.09 -12.21 -3.47
N THR A 227 15.80 -12.45 -3.23
CA THR A 227 15.10 -13.65 -3.69
C THR A 227 14.77 -13.53 -5.20
N PHE A 228 15.05 -14.58 -5.97
CA PHE A 228 14.94 -14.60 -7.44
C PHE A 228 14.34 -15.90 -8.01
N ASP A 229 13.90 -16.81 -7.15
CA ASP A 229 13.27 -18.09 -7.52
C ASP A 229 11.75 -17.96 -7.71
N HIS A 230 11.14 -16.87 -7.21
CA HIS A 230 9.73 -16.56 -7.43
C HIS A 230 9.44 -16.22 -8.90
N THR A 231 8.33 -16.74 -9.43
CA THR A 231 7.95 -16.63 -10.84
C THR A 231 6.58 -16.01 -11.07
N ALA A 232 5.82 -15.75 -10.00
CA ALA A 232 4.48 -15.21 -10.10
C ALA A 232 4.09 -14.30 -8.93
N ILE A 233 3.09 -13.45 -9.18
CA ILE A 233 2.44 -12.59 -8.19
C ILE A 233 0.93 -12.82 -8.22
N ARG A 234 0.30 -12.97 -7.06
CA ARG A 234 -1.14 -13.19 -6.90
C ARG A 234 -1.92 -11.89 -7.15
N LEU A 235 -2.92 -11.92 -8.04
CA LEU A 235 -3.74 -10.76 -8.42
C LEU A 235 -5.15 -10.78 -7.79
N ASP A 236 -5.73 -9.64 -7.44
CA ASP A 236 -7.13 -9.62 -6.95
C ASP A 236 -8.17 -10.03 -8.00
N ARG A 237 -7.89 -9.72 -9.27
CA ARG A 237 -8.79 -9.98 -10.39
C ARG A 237 -8.14 -10.93 -11.39
N PRO A 238 -8.92 -11.76 -12.09
CA PRO A 238 -8.40 -12.60 -13.15
C PRO A 238 -7.75 -11.76 -14.25
N PHE A 239 -6.56 -12.17 -14.68
CA PHE A 239 -5.90 -11.71 -15.88
C PHE A 239 -5.84 -12.88 -16.86
N HIS A 240 -6.55 -12.76 -17.99
CA HIS A 240 -6.90 -13.90 -18.84
C HIS A 240 -7.61 -15.01 -18.04
N GLU A 241 -7.06 -16.22 -18.02
CA GLU A 241 -7.62 -17.40 -17.34
C GLU A 241 -6.94 -17.67 -15.99
N HIS A 242 -6.08 -16.76 -15.54
CA HIS A 242 -5.28 -16.90 -14.33
C HIS A 242 -5.58 -15.79 -13.33
N VAL A 243 -5.34 -16.05 -12.04
CA VAL A 243 -5.41 -15.05 -10.97
C VAL A 243 -4.01 -14.74 -10.43
N GLU A 244 -3.04 -14.88 -11.32
CA GLU A 244 -1.62 -14.66 -11.13
C GLU A 244 -1.06 -13.98 -12.39
N VAL A 245 0.03 -13.24 -12.22
CA VAL A 245 0.82 -12.64 -13.30
C VAL A 245 2.23 -13.20 -13.25
N TRP A 246 2.87 -13.31 -14.42
CA TRP A 246 4.24 -13.83 -14.58
C TRP A 246 5.14 -12.75 -15.18
N PRO A 247 5.87 -12.00 -14.33
CA PRO A 247 6.99 -11.17 -14.78
C PRO A 247 8.22 -12.03 -15.07
N ASP A 248 9.14 -11.52 -15.88
CA ASP A 248 10.40 -12.23 -16.16
C ASP A 248 11.28 -12.37 -14.92
N ILE A 249 11.29 -11.33 -14.07
CA ILE A 249 11.96 -11.36 -12.77
C ILE A 249 11.03 -10.76 -11.72
N VAL A 250 10.88 -11.47 -10.61
CA VAL A 250 10.15 -11.02 -9.41
C VAL A 250 11.17 -10.72 -8.32
N LEU A 251 11.11 -9.52 -7.73
CA LEU A 251 11.92 -9.11 -6.58
C LEU A 251 10.99 -8.91 -5.37
N PRO A 252 10.75 -9.97 -4.55
CA PRO A 252 9.78 -9.95 -3.45
C PRO A 252 10.04 -8.88 -2.41
N GLU A 253 11.28 -8.73 -1.96
CA GLU A 253 11.68 -7.82 -0.90
C GLU A 253 11.44 -6.37 -1.31
N LEU A 254 11.68 -6.06 -2.58
CA LEU A 254 11.45 -4.73 -3.15
C LEU A 254 10.01 -4.55 -3.64
N ARG A 255 9.18 -5.59 -3.72
CA ARG A 255 7.88 -5.56 -4.43
C ARG A 255 7.99 -4.90 -5.81
N VAL A 256 8.99 -5.31 -6.57
CA VAL A 256 9.20 -4.86 -7.96
C VAL A 256 9.18 -6.05 -8.90
N ALA A 257 8.39 -5.94 -9.96
CA ALA A 257 8.36 -6.86 -11.08
C ALA A 257 9.15 -6.25 -12.25
N ILE A 258 10.03 -7.03 -12.87
CA ILE A 258 10.81 -6.61 -14.02
C ILE A 258 10.37 -7.42 -15.24
N GLU A 259 10.17 -6.72 -16.35
CA GLU A 259 9.88 -7.32 -17.66
C GLU A 259 10.97 -6.90 -18.65
N TYR A 260 11.45 -7.83 -19.45
CA TYR A 260 12.38 -7.61 -20.54
C TYR A 260 11.65 -7.80 -21.87
N ASP A 261 11.36 -6.68 -22.55
CA ASP A 261 10.67 -6.72 -23.82
C ASP A 261 11.65 -6.44 -24.96
N SER A 262 11.62 -7.34 -25.93
CA SER A 262 12.29 -7.16 -27.20
C SER A 262 11.26 -7.09 -28.33
N THR A 263 11.62 -6.49 -29.46
CA THR A 263 10.75 -6.48 -30.64
C THR A 263 10.55 -7.87 -31.26
N GLY A 264 11.21 -8.90 -30.74
CA GLY A 264 11.16 -10.27 -31.22
C GLY A 264 11.75 -10.43 -32.62
N ARG A 265 11.71 -11.67 -33.13
CA ARG A 265 12.27 -12.01 -34.45
C ARG A 265 11.48 -11.42 -35.63
N HIS A 266 10.23 -11.00 -35.38
CA HIS A 266 9.29 -10.53 -36.41
C HIS A 266 8.81 -9.08 -36.21
N GLY A 267 9.30 -8.34 -35.21
CA GLY A 267 9.02 -6.90 -35.04
C GLY A 267 7.59 -6.54 -34.61
N LEU A 268 6.78 -7.52 -34.20
CA LEU A 268 5.36 -7.37 -33.85
C LEU A 268 5.07 -7.68 -32.37
N GLU A 269 6.11 -7.95 -31.58
CA GLU A 269 5.98 -8.09 -30.13
C GLU A 269 5.84 -6.68 -29.51
N HIS A 270 4.89 -6.55 -28.58
CA HIS A 270 4.62 -5.31 -27.83
C HIS A 270 4.15 -4.07 -28.63
N VAL A 271 3.53 -4.26 -29.80
CA VAL A 271 2.89 -3.18 -30.57
C VAL A 271 1.36 -3.39 -30.64
N GLY A 272 0.57 -2.31 -30.53
CA GLY A 272 -0.88 -2.34 -30.74
C GLY A 272 -1.66 -3.08 -29.63
N SER A 273 -2.45 -4.11 -29.99
CA SER A 273 -3.27 -4.86 -29.02
C SER A 273 -2.45 -5.60 -27.95
N ARG A 274 -1.18 -5.90 -28.24
CA ARG A 274 -0.23 -6.46 -27.26
C ARG A 274 0.22 -5.40 -26.24
N GLU A 275 0.47 -4.17 -26.70
CA GLU A 275 0.76 -3.02 -25.83
C GLU A 275 -0.40 -2.70 -24.87
N GLU A 276 -1.65 -2.80 -25.35
CA GLU A 276 -2.84 -2.62 -24.50
C GLU A 276 -2.96 -3.73 -23.44
N SER A 277 -2.64 -4.97 -23.79
CA SER A 277 -2.60 -6.09 -22.85
C SER A 277 -1.50 -5.91 -21.81
N ASP A 278 -0.32 -5.43 -22.22
CA ASP A 278 0.79 -5.07 -21.35
C ASP A 278 0.43 -3.98 -20.35
N ARG A 279 -0.19 -2.89 -20.81
CA ARG A 279 -0.71 -1.85 -19.91
C ARG A 279 -1.75 -2.40 -18.93
N ARG A 280 -2.57 -3.37 -19.35
CA ARG A 280 -3.54 -4.02 -18.45
C ARG A 280 -2.86 -4.92 -17.43
N LYS A 281 -1.79 -5.65 -17.82
CA LYS A 281 -0.94 -6.45 -16.94
C LYS A 281 -0.33 -5.56 -15.87
N ASP A 282 0.31 -4.47 -16.29
CA ASP A 282 0.94 -3.47 -15.42
C ASP A 282 -0.02 -2.87 -14.40
N ARG A 283 -1.23 -2.47 -14.84
CA ARG A 283 -2.25 -1.96 -13.92
C ARG A 283 -2.72 -3.01 -12.91
N ALA A 284 -2.85 -4.28 -13.33
CA ALA A 284 -3.25 -5.35 -12.44
C ALA A 284 -2.17 -5.64 -11.39
N THR A 285 -0.90 -5.64 -11.79
CA THR A 285 0.25 -5.80 -10.88
C THR A 285 0.35 -4.62 -9.90
N ARG A 286 0.22 -3.38 -10.38
CA ARG A 286 0.23 -2.19 -9.51
C ARG A 286 -0.93 -2.14 -8.52
N ALA A 287 -2.11 -2.61 -8.92
CA ALA A 287 -3.27 -2.66 -8.04
C ALA A 287 -3.07 -3.55 -6.79
N VAL A 288 -2.13 -4.49 -6.84
CA VAL A 288 -1.79 -5.37 -5.71
C VAL A 288 -0.52 -4.94 -4.96
N GLY A 289 -0.10 -3.68 -5.14
CA GLY A 289 0.99 -3.05 -4.37
C GLY A 289 2.40 -3.34 -4.87
N TRP A 290 2.54 -3.69 -6.15
CA TRP A 290 3.83 -3.91 -6.81
C TRP A 290 4.16 -2.78 -7.77
N GLU A 291 5.43 -2.47 -7.96
CA GLU A 291 5.86 -1.64 -9.09
C GLU A 291 6.34 -2.49 -10.25
N VAL A 292 6.23 -1.95 -11.46
CA VAL A 292 6.67 -2.62 -12.68
C VAL A 292 7.74 -1.77 -13.35
N VAL A 293 8.88 -2.38 -13.65
CA VAL A 293 9.99 -1.78 -14.40
C VAL A 293 10.17 -2.58 -15.68
N ARG A 294 9.99 -1.94 -16.82
CA ARG A 294 10.16 -2.59 -18.12
C ARG A 294 11.47 -2.20 -18.76
N ILE A 295 12.29 -3.18 -19.14
CA ILE A 295 13.47 -3.01 -19.97
C ILE A 295 13.02 -3.16 -21.43
N ARG A 296 12.88 -2.03 -22.13
CA ARG A 296 12.45 -1.94 -23.53
C ARG A 296 13.68 -1.97 -24.44
N THR A 297 13.76 -2.96 -25.33
CA THR A 297 14.79 -3.01 -26.39
C THR A 297 14.20 -2.79 -27.77
N GLY A 298 15.00 -2.28 -28.72
CA GLY A 298 14.59 -2.12 -30.12
C GLY A 298 13.54 -1.02 -30.36
N ARG A 299 13.88 0.26 -30.11
CA ARG A 299 13.02 1.46 -30.38
C ARG A 299 11.60 1.40 -29.78
N LEU A 300 11.31 0.47 -28.87
CA LEU A 300 10.01 0.39 -28.20
C LEU A 300 9.83 1.62 -27.28
N PRO A 301 8.66 2.29 -27.31
CA PRO A 301 8.36 3.40 -26.42
C PRO A 301 8.24 2.92 -24.96
N ALA A 302 8.55 3.80 -24.02
CA ALA A 302 8.28 3.58 -22.60
C ALA A 302 6.76 3.53 -22.34
N LEU A 303 6.31 2.62 -21.49
CA LEU A 303 4.93 2.47 -21.06
C LEU A 303 4.70 3.02 -19.64
N GLY A 304 5.72 2.92 -18.78
CA GLY A 304 5.72 3.40 -17.41
C GLY A 304 6.83 4.44 -17.15
N PRO A 305 6.74 5.16 -16.02
CA PRO A 305 7.71 6.20 -15.64
C PRO A 305 9.10 5.63 -15.32
N TRP A 306 9.18 4.34 -14.99
CA TRP A 306 10.40 3.67 -14.56
C TRP A 306 11.07 2.86 -15.68
N ASP A 307 10.51 2.88 -16.89
CA ASP A 307 10.94 2.01 -17.97
C ASP A 307 12.31 2.42 -18.50
N LEU A 308 13.16 1.41 -18.76
CA LEU A 308 14.49 1.57 -19.30
C LEU A 308 14.52 1.27 -20.79
N GLN A 309 14.78 2.27 -21.61
CA GLN A 309 15.05 2.09 -23.03
C GLN A 309 16.53 1.85 -23.26
N VAL A 310 16.89 0.63 -23.68
CA VAL A 310 18.29 0.20 -23.84
C VAL A 310 18.48 -0.63 -25.11
N SER A 311 19.72 -0.78 -25.57
CA SER A 311 20.05 -1.64 -26.71
C SER A 311 20.07 -3.13 -26.35
N GLY A 312 20.30 -3.46 -25.07
CA GLY A 312 20.40 -4.83 -24.57
C GLY A 312 20.80 -4.89 -23.09
N VAL A 313 20.96 -6.10 -22.57
CA VAL A 313 21.49 -6.35 -21.22
C VAL A 313 23.00 -6.12 -21.24
N SER A 314 23.50 -5.29 -20.32
CA SER A 314 24.91 -4.97 -20.13
C SER A 314 25.13 -4.55 -18.68
N GLY A 315 26.38 -4.55 -18.19
CA GLY A 315 26.67 -4.07 -16.83
C GLY A 315 26.07 -2.69 -16.53
N ARG A 316 26.21 -1.74 -17.48
CA ARG A 316 25.61 -0.40 -17.39
C ARG A 316 24.09 -0.42 -17.33
N THR A 317 23.44 -1.32 -18.08
CA THR A 317 21.98 -1.50 -18.03
C THR A 317 21.55 -1.94 -16.64
N VAL A 318 22.30 -2.87 -16.03
CA VAL A 318 22.00 -3.38 -14.70
C VAL A 318 22.25 -2.32 -13.63
N ASP A 319 23.34 -1.55 -13.73
CA ASP A 319 23.61 -0.45 -12.79
C ASP A 319 22.48 0.59 -12.83
N ARG A 320 22.02 0.97 -14.04
CA ARG A 320 20.90 1.89 -14.22
C ARG A 320 19.58 1.32 -13.69
N LEU A 321 19.38 0.01 -13.80
CA LEU A 321 18.24 -0.68 -13.18
C LEU A 321 18.31 -0.61 -11.65
N VAL A 322 19.48 -0.82 -11.05
CA VAL A 322 19.65 -0.65 -9.60
C VAL A 322 19.34 0.79 -9.18
N ASP A 323 19.76 1.79 -9.95
CA ASP A 323 19.41 3.19 -9.68
C ASP A 323 17.89 3.44 -9.76
N VAL A 324 17.20 2.88 -10.75
CA VAL A 324 15.73 2.92 -10.80
C VAL A 324 15.09 2.24 -9.58
N LEU A 325 15.62 1.10 -9.13
CA LEU A 325 15.14 0.47 -7.90
C LEU A 325 15.31 1.40 -6.69
N ARG A 326 16.43 2.14 -6.61
CA ARG A 326 16.67 3.14 -5.56
C ARG A 326 15.69 4.32 -5.66
N GLU A 327 15.33 4.75 -6.86
CA GLU A 327 14.31 5.80 -7.04
C GLU A 327 12.92 5.31 -6.58
N ILE A 328 12.58 4.05 -6.84
CA ILE A 328 11.27 3.47 -6.48
C ILE A 328 11.14 3.20 -4.97
N ARG A 329 12.18 2.64 -4.34
CA ARG A 329 12.13 2.16 -2.94
C ARG A 329 12.98 2.94 -1.96
N GLY A 330 13.76 3.89 -2.45
CA GLY A 330 14.74 4.63 -1.67
C GLY A 330 16.09 3.91 -1.61
N PRO A 331 17.21 4.65 -1.66
CA PRO A 331 18.55 4.07 -1.66
C PRO A 331 18.82 3.25 -0.40
N LEU A 332 18.39 3.75 0.77
CA LEU A 332 18.55 3.05 2.05
C LEU A 332 18.04 1.60 2.02
N PHE A 333 16.91 1.36 1.36
CA PHE A 333 16.28 0.04 1.34
C PHE A 333 16.93 -0.89 0.31
N VAL A 334 17.30 -0.37 -0.86
CA VAL A 334 17.95 -1.16 -1.92
C VAL A 334 19.40 -1.48 -1.56
N ASP A 335 20.14 -0.51 -1.03
CA ASP A 335 21.55 -0.68 -0.66
C ASP A 335 21.74 -1.64 0.52
N ALA A 336 20.69 -1.89 1.33
CA ALA A 336 20.71 -2.92 2.36
C ALA A 336 20.86 -4.34 1.79
N TYR A 337 20.56 -4.54 0.51
CA TYR A 337 20.74 -5.78 -0.22
C TYR A 337 21.94 -5.73 -1.18
N ALA A 338 22.71 -4.64 -1.23
CA ALA A 338 23.87 -4.57 -2.11
C ALA A 338 24.98 -5.56 -1.69
N ARG A 339 25.67 -6.13 -2.67
CA ARG A 339 26.80 -7.08 -2.49
C ARG A 339 28.16 -6.42 -2.57
#